data_AF-A0A7Y5RTT1-F1
#
_entry.id   AF-A0A7Y5RTT1-F1
#
_cell.length_a   1.000
_cell.length_b   1.000
_cell.length_c   1.000
_cell.angle_alpha   90.00
_cell.angle_beta   90.00
_cell.angle_gamma   90.00
#
_symmetry.space_group_name_H-M   'P 1'
#
loop_
_entity.id
_entity.type
_entity.pdbx_description
1 polymer ?
#
loop_
_entity_poly.entity_id
_entity_poly.type
_entity_poly.pdbx_seq_one_letter_code
_entity_poly.pdbx_strand_id
1 'polypeptide(L)'
;MSDIFSHERDALPQTLPFEVSGRVSSVSGLTVRAAGLSVPVGSTCEIAASGERTVTADVIGFDQRAAVLMPLAGTDGLALGQTVRCIRTAQRVGIGPEMLGRVIDALGRTIDNPAPFTIEERYPLWRPAPPALQRRRIDEPLSVGVRSINAMLTIGRGQRIGVFAGTGVGKSVLLGMMARYTSADVAVIALVGERGREVGDFLERDLGADGLRRSVVVVSTSDQSPVMRVRAAGVATATAEYFRDQGADVLLLMDSVTRVAMAQRQIGLAVGEPPTTKGYTPSVFSLLPQMLERAGRTPHGSITGLYTVLVEGDDPAEPIADAVRGILDGHIVMERAIAERGRYPAINVLKSISRLMPMCHTAEENALVGKAREALSLYHEMEELIRIGAYKPGADAQVDEAVRVRPALEAFLTQSRDDRTPIKDGFAMLAEALQ
;
A
#
# COMPACT_ATOMS: atom_id res chain seq x y z
N MET A 1 20.69 24.88 20.65
CA MET A 1 21.49 24.08 19.70
C MET A 1 21.02 22.65 19.85
N SER A 2 20.25 22.14 18.89
CA SER A 2 20.02 20.71 18.78
C SER A 2 21.40 20.05 18.65
N ASP A 3 21.60 18.99 19.42
CA ASP A 3 22.85 18.24 19.40
C ASP A 3 23.00 17.60 18.03
N ILE A 4 23.86 18.18 17.18
CA ILE A 4 24.06 17.74 15.79
C ILE A 4 24.54 16.28 15.70
N PHE A 5 24.97 15.68 16.82
CA PHE A 5 25.43 14.29 16.90
C PHE A 5 24.46 13.37 17.65
N SER A 6 23.23 13.81 17.97
CA SER A 6 22.26 12.96 18.67
C SER A 6 21.99 11.67 17.91
N HIS A 7 21.87 11.74 16.59
CA HIS A 7 21.59 10.59 15.74
C HIS A 7 22.77 9.62 15.65
N GLU A 8 24.00 10.13 15.56
CA GLU A 8 25.22 9.32 15.58
C GLU A 8 25.38 8.62 16.93
N ARG A 9 25.09 9.30 18.05
CA ARG A 9 25.09 8.67 19.37
C ARG A 9 24.04 7.58 19.51
N ASP A 10 22.83 7.79 18.98
CA ASP A 10 21.78 6.77 19.02
C ASP A 10 22.12 5.55 18.13
N ALA A 11 22.97 5.75 17.12
CA ALA A 11 23.49 4.68 16.28
C ALA A 11 24.66 3.92 16.92
N LEU A 12 25.46 4.54 17.80
CA LEU A 12 26.64 3.93 18.43
C LEU A 12 26.33 2.58 19.13
N PRO A 13 25.26 2.42 19.94
CA PRO A 13 24.91 1.13 20.54
C PRO A 13 24.60 0.02 19.54
N GLN A 14 24.28 0.37 18.29
CA GLN A 14 23.97 -0.59 17.22
C GLN A 14 25.17 -0.87 16.31
N THR A 15 26.30 -0.17 16.51
CA THR A 15 27.54 -0.47 15.78
C THR A 15 28.15 -1.77 16.28
N LEU A 16 28.63 -2.61 15.36
CA LEU A 16 29.36 -3.82 15.71
C LEU A 16 30.83 -3.45 15.97
N PRO A 17 31.33 -3.53 17.22
CA PRO A 17 32.71 -3.16 17.53
C PRO A 17 33.73 -4.18 17.01
N PHE A 18 33.26 -5.32 16.49
CA PHE A 18 34.05 -6.34 15.83
C PHE A 18 33.35 -6.77 14.54
N GLU A 19 34.15 -7.16 13.54
CA GLU A 19 33.61 -7.73 12.31
C GLU A 19 33.04 -9.13 12.57
N VAL A 20 31.76 -9.34 12.23
CA VAL A 20 31.16 -10.68 12.21
C VAL A 20 31.19 -11.19 10.78
N SER A 21 31.96 -12.25 10.54
CA SER A 21 32.08 -12.86 9.22
C SER A 21 31.92 -14.38 9.26
N GLY A 22 31.43 -14.92 8.15
CA GLY A 22 31.30 -16.35 7.88
C GLY A 22 31.75 -16.66 6.45
N ARG A 23 31.43 -17.86 5.98
CA ARG A 23 31.77 -18.30 4.62
C ARG A 23 30.58 -18.94 3.92
N VAL A 24 30.47 -18.70 2.62
CA VAL A 24 29.48 -19.37 1.76
C VAL A 24 29.70 -20.88 1.82
N SER A 25 28.72 -21.60 2.35
CA SER A 25 28.71 -23.06 2.45
C SER A 25 27.88 -23.73 1.37
N SER A 26 26.90 -23.02 0.79
CA SER A 26 26.15 -23.47 -0.39
C SER A 26 25.44 -22.32 -1.08
N VAL A 27 25.23 -22.44 -2.40
CA VAL A 27 24.36 -21.56 -3.19
C VAL A 27 23.27 -22.44 -3.81
N SER A 28 21.99 -22.11 -3.59
CA SER A 28 20.86 -22.89 -4.11
C SER A 28 19.72 -21.96 -4.52
N GLY A 29 19.46 -21.89 -5.83
CA GLY A 29 18.47 -21.00 -6.41
C GLY A 29 18.69 -19.54 -6.00
N LEU A 30 17.75 -19.00 -5.23
CA LEU A 30 17.77 -17.62 -4.72
C LEU A 30 18.42 -17.47 -3.34
N THR A 31 18.93 -18.55 -2.75
CA THR A 31 19.46 -18.53 -1.38
C THR A 31 20.94 -18.89 -1.33
N VAL A 32 21.61 -18.29 -0.34
CA VAL A 32 23.00 -18.57 0.00
C VAL A 32 23.04 -18.97 1.46
N ARG A 33 23.71 -20.08 1.77
CA ARG A 33 23.97 -20.47 3.17
C ARG A 33 25.36 -20.00 3.57
N ALA A 34 25.47 -19.40 4.75
CA ALA A 34 26.73 -18.97 5.33
C ALA A 34 27.01 -19.70 6.65
N ALA A 35 28.11 -20.46 6.69
CA ALA A 35 28.59 -21.09 7.91
C ALA A 35 29.43 -20.09 8.74
N GLY A 36 29.35 -20.19 10.06
CA GLY A 36 30.10 -19.33 10.99
C GLY A 36 29.56 -17.91 11.13
N LEU A 37 28.42 -17.58 10.50
CA LEU A 37 27.79 -16.27 10.59
C LEU A 37 26.69 -16.27 11.67
N SER A 38 26.94 -15.62 12.81
CA SER A 38 25.98 -15.51 13.93
C SER A 38 25.48 -14.07 14.07
N VAL A 39 24.36 -13.77 13.42
CA VAL A 39 23.73 -12.44 13.40
C VAL A 39 22.21 -12.57 13.44
N PRO A 40 21.42 -11.54 13.79
CA PRO A 40 19.95 -11.62 13.79
C PRO A 40 19.32 -11.78 12.39
N VAL A 41 18.10 -12.34 12.32
CA VAL A 41 17.25 -12.26 11.10
C VAL A 41 17.00 -10.78 10.76
N GLY A 42 17.04 -10.44 9.48
CA GLY A 42 16.92 -9.07 8.98
C GLY A 42 18.26 -8.34 8.91
N SER A 43 19.35 -8.93 9.38
CA SER A 43 20.70 -8.38 9.16
C SER A 43 21.02 -8.30 7.67
N THR A 44 21.70 -7.23 7.25
CA THR A 44 22.23 -7.09 5.90
C THR A 44 23.70 -7.46 5.89
N CYS A 45 24.09 -8.29 4.93
CA CYS A 45 25.45 -8.78 4.74
C CYS A 45 25.96 -8.45 3.33
N GLU A 46 27.28 -8.46 3.19
CA GLU A 46 27.99 -8.43 1.92
C GLU A 46 28.73 -9.75 1.71
N ILE A 47 28.55 -10.32 0.52
CA ILE A 47 29.20 -11.55 0.09
C ILE A 47 30.25 -11.18 -0.94
N ALA A 48 31.51 -11.52 -0.69
CA ALA A 48 32.56 -11.36 -1.69
C ALA A 48 32.22 -12.19 -2.93
N ALA A 49 32.34 -11.63 -4.13
CA ALA A 49 32.03 -12.28 -5.40
C ALA A 49 33.27 -12.27 -6.32
N SER A 50 33.17 -12.89 -7.50
CA SER A 50 34.27 -12.89 -8.48
C SER A 50 34.61 -11.46 -8.97
N GLY A 51 35.91 -11.16 -9.08
CA GLY A 51 36.42 -9.91 -9.66
C GLY A 51 36.25 -8.67 -8.77
N GLU A 52 36.56 -8.79 -7.47
CA GLU A 52 36.43 -7.72 -6.45
C GLU A 52 35.00 -7.16 -6.26
N ARG A 53 34.00 -7.82 -6.85
CA ARG A 53 32.59 -7.45 -6.68
C ARG A 53 32.08 -7.92 -5.32
N THR A 54 31.05 -7.26 -4.82
CA THR A 54 30.31 -7.67 -3.63
C THR A 54 28.83 -7.78 -3.94
N VAL A 55 28.17 -8.80 -3.37
CA VAL A 55 26.72 -8.97 -3.45
C VAL A 55 26.11 -8.69 -2.09
N THR A 56 25.18 -7.74 -2.01
CA THR A 56 24.42 -7.50 -0.80
C THR A 56 23.32 -8.56 -0.65
N ALA A 57 23.12 -9.06 0.57
CA ALA A 57 22.09 -10.04 0.88
C ALA A 57 21.49 -9.78 2.27
N ASP A 58 20.23 -10.16 2.46
CA ASP A 58 19.59 -10.13 3.79
C ASP A 58 19.52 -11.53 4.40
N VAL A 59 19.74 -11.61 5.71
CA VAL A 59 19.55 -12.84 6.48
C VAL A 59 18.05 -13.07 6.67
N ILE A 60 17.52 -14.13 6.07
CA ILE A 60 16.10 -14.47 6.06
C ILE A 60 15.74 -15.57 7.06
N GLY A 61 16.72 -16.28 7.61
CA GLY A 61 16.51 -17.36 8.58
C GLY A 61 17.79 -18.13 8.89
N PHE A 62 17.63 -19.26 9.58
CA PHE A 62 18.72 -20.16 9.95
C PHE A 62 18.30 -21.61 9.74
N ASP A 63 19.25 -22.44 9.35
CA ASP A 63 19.10 -23.88 9.24
C ASP A 63 20.27 -24.53 9.97
N GLN A 64 20.00 -25.09 11.16
CA GLN A 64 20.85 -25.80 12.15
C GLN A 64 22.30 -25.29 12.36
N ARG A 65 23.10 -25.13 11.30
CA ARG A 65 24.52 -24.75 11.33
C ARG A 65 24.86 -23.55 10.44
N ALA A 66 23.90 -22.97 9.72
CA ALA A 66 24.15 -21.86 8.80
C ALA A 66 23.05 -20.80 8.81
N ALA A 67 23.46 -19.54 8.62
CA ALA A 67 22.56 -18.47 8.26
C ALA A 67 22.09 -18.67 6.81
N VAL A 68 20.81 -18.44 6.55
CA VAL A 68 20.23 -18.45 5.22
C VAL A 68 20.05 -17.00 4.77
N LEU A 69 20.70 -16.65 3.66
CA LEU A 69 20.70 -15.32 3.08
C LEU A 69 19.98 -15.33 1.74
N MET A 70 19.31 -14.23 1.42
CA MET A 70 18.76 -13.96 0.10
C MET A 70 19.46 -12.74 -0.51
N PRO A 71 20.23 -12.92 -1.61
CA PRO A 71 20.81 -11.80 -2.32
C PRO A 71 19.79 -10.81 -2.86
N LEU A 72 20.12 -9.52 -2.81
CA LEU A 72 19.25 -8.45 -3.27
C LEU A 72 19.18 -8.36 -4.81
N ALA A 73 20.31 -8.67 -5.48
CA ALA A 73 20.50 -8.54 -6.92
C ALA A 73 20.82 -9.88 -7.64
N GLY A 74 20.53 -11.03 -7.01
CA GLY A 74 20.80 -12.36 -7.55
C GLY A 74 22.09 -13.02 -7.06
N THR A 75 22.36 -14.24 -7.53
CA THR A 75 23.45 -15.11 -7.06
C THR A 75 24.65 -15.18 -8.02
N ASP A 76 24.65 -14.39 -9.09
CA ASP A 76 25.69 -14.43 -10.11
C ASP A 76 27.08 -14.06 -9.54
N GLY A 77 28.08 -14.89 -9.86
CA GLY A 77 29.46 -14.70 -9.39
C GLY A 77 29.71 -15.13 -7.94
N LEU A 78 28.70 -15.71 -7.27
CA LEU A 78 28.86 -16.33 -5.95
C LEU A 78 29.42 -17.76 -6.07
N ALA A 79 30.33 -18.12 -5.17
CA ALA A 79 31.03 -19.38 -5.12
C ALA A 79 31.26 -19.84 -3.67
N LEU A 80 31.48 -21.14 -3.49
CA LEU A 80 31.79 -21.75 -2.20
C LEU A 80 33.05 -21.13 -1.57
N GLY A 81 33.03 -20.97 -0.25
CA GLY A 81 34.16 -20.49 0.55
C GLY A 81 34.34 -18.96 0.58
N GLN A 82 33.60 -18.22 -0.25
CA GLN A 82 33.62 -16.75 -0.25
C GLN A 82 33.22 -16.17 1.11
N THR A 83 33.88 -15.08 1.49
CA THR A 83 33.62 -14.40 2.77
C THR A 83 32.26 -13.73 2.75
N VAL A 84 31.51 -13.90 3.83
CA VAL A 84 30.24 -13.20 4.10
C VAL A 84 30.46 -12.31 5.31
N ARG A 85 30.27 -10.99 5.17
CA ARG A 85 30.49 -10.01 6.23
C ARG A 85 29.16 -9.37 6.62
N CYS A 86 28.84 -9.33 7.91
CA CYS A 86 27.69 -8.55 8.37
C CYS A 86 28.04 -7.06 8.33
N ILE A 87 27.24 -6.26 7.64
CA ILE A 87 27.43 -4.82 7.57
C ILE A 87 26.44 -4.05 8.44
N ARG A 88 25.25 -4.61 8.68
CA ARG A 88 24.21 -4.00 9.54
C ARG A 88 23.36 -5.09 10.18
N THR A 89 23.12 -4.97 11.48
CA THR A 89 22.23 -5.88 12.25
C THR A 89 20.76 -5.46 12.20
N ALA A 90 20.48 -4.20 11.84
CA ALA A 90 19.15 -3.64 11.72
C ALA A 90 18.98 -2.89 10.39
N GLN A 91 17.83 -3.10 9.74
CA GLN A 91 17.51 -2.44 8.48
C GLN A 91 17.04 -1.01 8.74
N ARG A 92 17.72 -0.04 8.13
CA ARG A 92 17.35 1.38 8.17
C ARG A 92 17.38 1.98 6.76
N VAL A 93 16.54 2.99 6.53
CA VAL A 93 16.50 3.78 5.29
C VAL A 93 16.81 5.24 5.63
N GLY A 94 17.61 5.88 4.78
CA GLY A 94 17.86 7.32 4.89
C GLY A 94 16.67 8.09 4.34
N ILE A 95 16.12 9.00 5.14
CA ILE A 95 14.97 9.82 4.79
C ILE A 95 15.29 11.30 5.04
N GLY A 96 14.68 12.16 4.24
CA GLY A 96 14.67 13.61 4.41
C GLY A 96 13.54 14.23 3.58
N PRO A 97 13.25 15.52 3.76
CA PRO A 97 12.18 16.21 3.05
C PRO A 97 12.47 16.34 1.55
N GLU A 98 13.76 16.32 1.15
CA GLU A 98 14.23 16.32 -0.24
C GLU A 98 13.86 15.05 -1.02
N MET A 99 13.23 14.05 -0.38
CA MET A 99 12.64 12.90 -1.06
C MET A 99 11.35 13.25 -1.81
N LEU A 100 10.69 14.36 -1.48
CA LEU A 100 9.50 14.81 -2.22
C LEU A 100 9.85 15.09 -3.68
N GLY A 101 9.06 14.57 -4.60
CA GLY A 101 9.36 14.63 -6.03
C GLY A 101 10.26 13.51 -6.53
N ARG A 102 10.72 12.60 -5.66
CA ARG A 102 11.69 11.56 -6.02
C ARG A 102 11.05 10.19 -6.21
N VAL A 103 11.65 9.42 -7.12
CA VAL A 103 11.42 7.98 -7.27
C VAL A 103 12.64 7.22 -6.74
N ILE A 104 12.42 6.34 -5.75
CA ILE A 104 13.48 5.59 -5.08
C ILE A 104 13.24 4.07 -5.11
N ASP A 105 14.31 3.29 -4.98
CA ASP A 105 14.25 1.84 -4.83
C ASP A 105 14.05 1.40 -3.36
N ALA A 106 13.94 0.08 -3.14
CA ALA A 106 13.81 -0.49 -1.81
C ALA A 106 15.06 -0.30 -0.90
N LEU A 107 16.15 0.27 -1.41
CA LEU A 107 17.36 0.61 -0.65
C LEU A 107 17.46 2.12 -0.35
N GLY A 108 16.47 2.91 -0.79
CA GLY A 108 16.47 4.36 -0.65
C GLY A 108 17.35 5.07 -1.69
N ARG A 109 17.75 4.37 -2.76
CA ARG A 109 18.55 4.94 -3.86
C ARG A 109 17.61 5.52 -4.90
N THR A 110 18.01 6.62 -5.51
CA THR A 110 17.21 7.31 -6.52
C THR A 110 17.24 6.55 -7.84
N ILE A 111 16.08 6.38 -8.47
CA ILE A 111 15.90 5.72 -9.77
C ILE A 111 15.71 6.77 -10.89
N ASP A 112 15.13 7.92 -10.55
CA ASP A 112 14.78 9.01 -11.45
C ASP A 112 15.98 9.87 -11.90
N ASN A 113 16.91 10.14 -10.99
CA ASN A 113 18.08 10.99 -11.21
C ASN A 113 19.24 10.51 -10.31
N PRO A 114 20.47 10.39 -10.83
CA PRO A 114 21.64 10.03 -10.03
C PRO A 114 22.01 11.03 -8.92
N ALA A 115 21.47 12.25 -8.93
CA ALA A 115 21.70 13.22 -7.87
C ALA A 115 21.14 12.71 -6.53
N PRO A 116 22.01 12.50 -5.51
CA PRO A 116 21.57 12.10 -4.18
C PRO A 116 20.77 13.24 -3.53
N PHE A 117 19.81 12.89 -2.67
CA PHE A 117 19.16 13.84 -1.78
C PHE A 117 19.83 13.82 -0.41
N THR A 118 19.72 14.91 0.34
CA THR A 118 20.22 15.02 1.70
C THR A 118 19.45 14.07 2.61
N ILE A 119 20.17 13.20 3.32
CA ILE A 119 19.61 12.34 4.34
C ILE A 119 19.66 13.09 5.67
N GLU A 120 18.50 13.40 6.24
CA GLU A 120 18.41 14.01 7.57
C GLU A 120 18.44 12.95 8.67
N GLU A 121 17.72 11.85 8.47
CA GLU A 121 17.58 10.81 9.49
C GLU A 121 17.56 9.39 8.89
N ARG A 122 17.96 8.40 9.69
CA ARG A 122 17.86 6.97 9.34
C ARG A 122 16.76 6.26 10.13
N TYR A 123 15.58 6.12 9.54
CA TYR A 123 14.46 5.41 10.17
C TYR A 123 14.61 3.89 10.09
N PRO A 124 14.16 3.16 11.13
CA PRO A 124 14.03 1.71 11.06
C PRO A 124 12.97 1.31 10.03
N LEU A 125 13.27 0.34 9.16
CA LEU A 125 12.28 -0.16 8.19
C LEU A 125 11.12 -0.87 8.89
N TRP A 126 11.43 -1.60 9.96
CA TRP A 126 10.47 -2.36 10.74
C TRP A 126 10.47 -1.84 12.17
N ARG A 127 9.32 -1.33 12.61
CA ARG A 127 9.09 -0.90 13.99
C ARG A 127 7.66 -1.24 14.41
N PRO A 128 7.39 -1.35 15.73
CA PRO A 128 6.04 -1.55 16.22
C PRO A 128 5.10 -0.44 15.75
N ALA A 129 3.83 -0.79 15.54
CA ALA A 129 2.76 0.18 15.30
C ALA A 129 2.64 1.19 16.47
N PRO A 130 2.07 2.39 16.24
CA PRO A 130 1.77 3.32 17.31
C PRO A 130 0.96 2.66 18.43
N PRO A 131 1.33 2.84 19.72
CA PRO A 131 0.61 2.25 20.84
C PRO A 131 -0.88 2.57 20.81
N ALA A 132 -1.72 1.58 21.13
CA ALA A 132 -3.18 1.70 21.01
C ALA A 132 -3.75 2.91 21.76
N LEU A 133 -3.23 3.21 22.96
CA LEU A 133 -3.69 4.34 23.80
C LEU A 133 -3.21 5.72 23.31
N GLN A 134 -2.25 5.76 22.37
CA GLN A 134 -1.78 7.01 21.77
C GLN A 134 -2.54 7.35 20.48
N ARG A 135 -3.38 6.44 19.97
CA ARG A 135 -4.15 6.68 18.76
C ARG A 135 -5.26 7.69 19.02
N ARG A 136 -5.37 8.67 18.13
CA ARG A 136 -6.51 9.59 18.13
C ARG A 136 -7.70 8.98 17.40
N ARG A 137 -8.90 9.43 17.75
CA ARG A 137 -10.13 9.08 17.03
C ARG A 137 -10.05 9.59 15.59
N ILE A 138 -10.70 8.86 14.71
CA ILE A 138 -10.83 9.21 13.30
C ILE A 138 -12.24 9.79 13.12
N ASP A 139 -12.32 11.10 13.15
CA ASP A 139 -13.55 11.92 13.09
C ASP A 139 -13.42 13.09 12.10
N GLU A 140 -12.25 13.24 11.47
CA GLU A 140 -12.01 14.25 10.45
C GLU A 140 -11.90 13.60 9.07
N PRO A 141 -12.66 14.05 8.08
CA PRO A 141 -12.60 13.48 6.74
C PRO A 141 -11.30 13.89 6.02
N LEU A 142 -10.75 12.97 5.24
CA LEU A 142 -9.70 13.21 4.26
C LEU A 142 -10.33 13.21 2.87
N SER A 143 -10.31 14.37 2.21
CA SER A 143 -10.75 14.45 0.81
C SER A 143 -9.69 13.79 -0.07
N VAL A 144 -10.07 12.78 -0.86
CA VAL A 144 -9.23 12.16 -1.89
C VAL A 144 -9.56 12.65 -3.31
N GLY A 145 -10.54 13.54 -3.43
CA GLY A 145 -10.92 14.20 -4.69
C GLY A 145 -11.73 13.33 -5.66
N VAL A 146 -12.06 12.10 -5.27
CA VAL A 146 -12.93 11.19 -6.01
C VAL A 146 -14.32 11.26 -5.41
N ARG A 147 -15.30 11.75 -6.16
CA ARG A 147 -16.67 12.09 -5.72
C ARG A 147 -17.40 10.94 -5.04
N SER A 148 -17.40 9.76 -5.68
CA SER A 148 -18.03 8.56 -5.11
C SER A 148 -17.40 8.14 -3.79
N ILE A 149 -16.08 8.33 -3.62
CA ILE A 149 -15.39 8.05 -2.36
C ILE A 149 -15.69 9.15 -1.34
N ASN A 150 -15.48 10.41 -1.71
CA ASN A 150 -15.62 11.56 -0.83
C ASN A 150 -17.02 11.70 -0.23
N ALA A 151 -18.08 11.32 -0.96
CA ALA A 151 -19.46 11.42 -0.49
C ALA A 151 -20.01 10.09 0.05
N MET A 152 -19.80 8.97 -0.65
CA MET A 152 -20.49 7.71 -0.31
C MET A 152 -19.62 6.68 0.43
N LEU A 153 -18.31 6.89 0.49
CA LEU A 153 -17.34 6.00 1.13
C LEU A 153 -16.25 6.80 1.86
N THR A 154 -16.63 7.91 2.51
CA THR A 154 -15.69 8.92 2.99
C THR A 154 -14.63 8.29 3.89
N ILE A 155 -13.38 8.68 3.61
CA ILE A 155 -12.20 8.19 4.30
C ILE A 155 -11.83 9.22 5.35
N GLY A 156 -11.59 8.78 6.58
CA GLY A 156 -11.10 9.64 7.66
C GLY A 156 -9.57 9.75 7.69
N ARG A 157 -9.06 10.82 8.28
CA ARG A 157 -7.62 11.02 8.54
C ARG A 157 -7.07 9.94 9.47
N GLY A 158 -6.09 9.18 9.01
CA GLY A 158 -5.54 8.02 9.72
C GLY A 158 -6.29 6.71 9.48
N GLN A 159 -7.32 6.68 8.64
CA GLN A 159 -8.05 5.44 8.34
C GLN A 159 -7.25 4.53 7.41
N ARG A 160 -7.47 3.21 7.52
CA ARG A 160 -6.85 2.22 6.65
C ARG A 160 -7.93 1.54 5.81
N ILE A 161 -7.85 1.68 4.49
CA ILE A 161 -8.85 1.20 3.53
C ILE A 161 -8.18 0.26 2.54
N GLY A 162 -8.82 -0.88 2.26
CA GLY A 162 -8.38 -1.76 1.20
C GLY A 162 -8.99 -1.38 -0.15
N VAL A 163 -8.26 -1.52 -1.25
CA VAL A 163 -8.78 -1.34 -2.62
C VAL A 163 -8.72 -2.68 -3.33
N PHE A 164 -9.88 -3.32 -3.45
CA PHE A 164 -10.04 -4.66 -4.01
C PHE A 164 -10.37 -4.51 -5.48
N ALA A 165 -9.42 -4.88 -6.33
CA ALA A 165 -9.54 -4.63 -7.76
C ALA A 165 -8.96 -5.79 -8.58
N GLY A 166 -9.68 -6.16 -9.63
CA GLY A 166 -9.16 -7.02 -10.69
C GLY A 166 -8.25 -6.28 -11.66
N THR A 167 -7.64 -7.01 -12.59
CA THR A 167 -6.88 -6.40 -13.69
C THR A 167 -7.81 -5.67 -14.67
N GLY A 168 -7.37 -4.50 -15.14
CA GLY A 168 -8.06 -3.74 -16.18
C GLY A 168 -9.24 -2.88 -15.74
N VAL A 169 -9.57 -2.83 -14.44
CA VAL A 169 -10.74 -2.07 -13.93
C VAL A 169 -10.46 -0.58 -13.67
N GLY A 170 -9.26 -0.09 -13.98
CA GLY A 170 -8.85 1.30 -13.74
C GLY A 170 -8.22 1.58 -12.36
N LYS A 171 -7.69 0.55 -11.67
CA LYS A 171 -7.00 0.66 -10.37
C LYS A 171 -5.94 1.77 -10.37
N SER A 172 -4.98 1.72 -11.30
CA SER A 172 -3.85 2.66 -11.33
C SER A 172 -4.31 4.10 -11.56
N VAL A 173 -5.31 4.30 -12.41
CA VAL A 173 -5.93 5.61 -12.65
C VAL A 173 -6.56 6.15 -11.37
N LEU A 174 -7.32 5.31 -10.64
CA LEU A 174 -7.92 5.70 -9.37
C LEU A 174 -6.87 6.06 -8.31
N LEU A 175 -5.79 5.28 -8.18
CA LEU A 175 -4.68 5.59 -7.28
C LEU A 175 -4.01 6.92 -7.64
N GLY A 176 -3.79 7.16 -8.94
CA GLY A 176 -3.28 8.44 -9.44
C GLY A 176 -4.19 9.61 -9.09
N MET A 177 -5.51 9.48 -9.30
CA MET A 177 -6.49 10.50 -8.92
C MET A 177 -6.41 10.83 -7.42
N MET A 178 -6.38 9.82 -6.56
CA MET A 178 -6.28 10.02 -5.11
C MET A 178 -4.96 10.67 -4.72
N ALA A 179 -3.84 10.24 -5.32
CA ALA A 179 -2.52 10.84 -5.10
C ALA A 179 -2.44 12.31 -5.56
N ARG A 180 -3.13 12.69 -6.65
CA ARG A 180 -3.13 14.07 -7.19
C ARG A 180 -4.13 15.01 -6.50
N TYR A 181 -5.25 14.48 -6.02
CA TYR A 181 -6.35 15.31 -5.52
C TYR A 181 -6.59 15.22 -4.02
N THR A 182 -5.85 14.36 -3.32
CA THR A 182 -5.87 14.30 -1.86
C THR A 182 -5.54 15.65 -1.23
N SER A 183 -6.22 15.94 -0.12
CA SER A 183 -5.93 17.06 0.77
C SER A 183 -4.83 16.75 1.81
N ALA A 184 -4.23 15.56 1.76
CA ALA A 184 -3.04 15.24 2.56
C ALA A 184 -1.85 16.12 2.15
N ASP A 185 -0.95 16.40 3.09
CA ASP A 185 0.25 17.20 2.87
C ASP A 185 1.25 16.48 1.96
N VAL A 186 1.39 15.16 2.17
CA VAL A 186 2.34 14.30 1.45
C VAL A 186 1.66 13.02 1.00
N ALA A 187 1.98 12.55 -0.21
CA ALA A 187 1.66 11.19 -0.64
C ALA A 187 2.92 10.31 -0.65
N VAL A 188 2.82 9.10 -0.14
CA VAL A 188 3.88 8.09 -0.27
C VAL A 188 3.30 6.90 -1.01
N ILE A 189 3.92 6.51 -2.12
CA ILE A 189 3.37 5.53 -3.05
C ILE A 189 4.36 4.39 -3.19
N ALA A 190 3.96 3.18 -2.82
CA ALA A 190 4.73 1.97 -3.04
C ALA A 190 4.20 1.22 -4.27
N LEU A 191 5.06 0.98 -5.26
CA LEU A 191 4.79 0.18 -6.44
C LEU A 191 5.62 -1.11 -6.34
N VAL A 192 4.99 -2.18 -5.88
CA VAL A 192 5.60 -3.46 -5.51
C VAL A 192 5.15 -4.56 -6.45
N GLY A 193 6.10 -5.19 -7.15
CA GLY A 193 5.87 -6.33 -8.02
C GLY A 193 5.15 -6.01 -9.32
N GLU A 194 5.00 -4.73 -9.67
CA GLU A 194 4.48 -4.30 -10.97
C GLU A 194 5.57 -4.42 -12.04
N ARG A 195 5.16 -4.45 -13.31
CA ARG A 195 6.12 -4.47 -14.43
C ARG A 195 6.74 -3.08 -14.61
N GLY A 196 8.00 -3.00 -15.03
CA GLY A 196 8.69 -1.71 -15.22
C GLY A 196 7.96 -0.74 -16.15
N ARG A 197 7.33 -1.23 -17.23
CA ARG A 197 6.51 -0.39 -18.13
C ARG A 197 5.29 0.21 -17.42
N GLU A 198 4.65 -0.56 -16.53
CA GLU A 198 3.44 -0.15 -15.81
C GLU A 198 3.78 0.91 -14.75
N VAL A 199 5.01 0.85 -14.19
CA VAL A 199 5.56 1.91 -13.33
C VAL A 199 5.77 3.21 -14.12
N GLY A 200 6.36 3.14 -15.31
CA GLY A 200 6.55 4.31 -16.18
C GLY A 200 5.22 4.97 -16.57
N ASP A 201 4.27 4.17 -17.05
CA ASP A 201 2.92 4.64 -17.38
C ASP A 201 2.23 5.30 -16.18
N PHE A 202 2.36 4.72 -14.98
CA PHE A 202 1.80 5.33 -13.77
C PHE A 202 2.44 6.67 -13.47
N LEU A 203 3.78 6.77 -13.49
CA LEU A 203 4.48 8.03 -13.19
C LEU A 203 4.15 9.14 -14.19
N GLU A 204 4.15 8.83 -15.48
CA GLU A 204 3.98 9.83 -16.54
C GLU A 204 2.52 10.21 -16.76
N ARG A 205 1.60 9.23 -16.78
CA ARG A 205 0.21 9.44 -17.22
C ARG A 205 -0.78 9.55 -16.08
N ASP A 206 -0.60 8.75 -15.02
CA ASP A 206 -1.58 8.69 -13.93
C ASP A 206 -1.17 9.57 -12.74
N LEU A 207 0.11 9.67 -12.38
CA LEU A 207 0.56 10.56 -11.31
C LEU A 207 0.91 11.95 -11.86
N GLY A 208 1.64 11.98 -12.97
CA GLY A 208 2.10 13.21 -13.62
C GLY A 208 3.09 14.00 -12.76
N ALA A 209 3.66 15.07 -13.33
CA ALA A 209 4.65 15.89 -12.66
C ALA A 209 4.12 16.57 -11.38
N ASP A 210 2.88 17.07 -11.40
CA ASP A 210 2.28 17.75 -10.24
C ASP A 210 1.96 16.78 -9.10
N GLY A 211 1.51 15.56 -9.42
CA GLY A 211 1.34 14.51 -8.41
C GLY A 211 2.67 14.07 -7.83
N LEU A 212 3.68 13.88 -8.68
CA LEU A 212 5.01 13.45 -8.24
C LEU A 212 5.68 14.47 -7.32
N ARG A 213 5.59 15.78 -7.61
CA ARG A 213 6.19 16.86 -6.81
C ARG A 213 5.86 16.81 -5.31
N ARG A 214 4.68 16.31 -4.96
CA ARG A 214 4.22 16.17 -3.56
C ARG A 214 4.23 14.73 -3.06
N SER A 215 4.83 13.84 -3.83
CA SER A 215 4.88 12.42 -3.56
C SER A 215 6.31 11.92 -3.37
N VAL A 216 6.47 10.86 -2.60
CA VAL A 216 7.64 9.99 -2.66
C VAL A 216 7.20 8.66 -3.25
N VAL A 217 7.80 8.23 -4.36
CA VAL A 217 7.46 6.96 -4.99
C VAL A 217 8.56 5.94 -4.71
N VAL A 218 8.19 4.83 -4.09
CA VAL A 218 9.07 3.70 -3.78
C VAL A 218 8.75 2.55 -4.72
N VAL A 219 9.73 2.10 -5.49
CA VAL A 219 9.54 1.10 -6.54
C VAL A 219 10.35 -0.15 -6.23
N SER A 220 9.71 -1.30 -6.37
CA SER A 220 10.40 -2.58 -6.54
C SER A 220 9.64 -3.44 -7.55
N THR A 221 10.22 -3.66 -8.72
CA THR A 221 9.57 -4.33 -9.85
C THR A 221 9.51 -5.85 -9.70
N SER A 222 8.72 -6.51 -10.55
CA SER A 222 8.51 -7.97 -10.52
C SER A 222 9.77 -8.81 -10.72
N ASP A 223 10.78 -8.28 -11.41
CA ASP A 223 12.05 -8.94 -11.72
C ASP A 223 13.06 -8.89 -10.56
N GLN A 224 12.84 -8.05 -9.55
CA GLN A 224 13.72 -7.95 -8.40
C GLN A 224 13.54 -9.12 -7.41
N SER A 225 14.46 -9.24 -6.46
CA SER A 225 14.39 -10.29 -5.43
C SER A 225 13.15 -10.14 -4.53
N PRO A 226 12.62 -11.25 -3.96
CA PRO A 226 11.49 -11.20 -3.04
C PRO A 226 11.74 -10.29 -1.83
N VAL A 227 12.96 -10.31 -1.29
CA VAL A 227 13.37 -9.42 -0.18
C VAL A 227 13.30 -7.94 -0.56
N MET A 228 13.66 -7.56 -1.79
CA MET A 228 13.53 -6.17 -2.26
C MET A 228 12.06 -5.73 -2.31
N ARG A 229 11.15 -6.61 -2.75
CA ARG A 229 9.70 -6.30 -2.78
C ARG A 229 9.10 -6.12 -1.38
N VAL A 230 9.44 -6.99 -0.43
CA VAL A 230 8.99 -6.84 0.96
C VAL A 230 9.60 -5.58 1.59
N ARG A 231 10.89 -5.33 1.32
CA ARG A 231 11.62 -4.16 1.79
C ARG A 231 11.02 -2.85 1.25
N ALA A 232 10.57 -2.81 0.00
CA ALA A 232 9.92 -1.62 -0.59
C ALA A 232 8.69 -1.18 0.22
N ALA A 233 7.87 -2.13 0.68
CA ALA A 233 6.72 -1.82 1.54
C ALA A 233 7.16 -1.26 2.90
N GLY A 234 8.23 -1.81 3.48
CA GLY A 234 8.85 -1.30 4.70
C GLY A 234 9.41 0.12 4.54
N VAL A 235 10.11 0.39 3.44
CA VAL A 235 10.64 1.72 3.11
C VAL A 235 9.52 2.74 2.94
N ALA A 236 8.49 2.44 2.15
CA ALA A 236 7.36 3.35 1.97
C ALA A 236 6.65 3.66 3.30
N THR A 237 6.47 2.64 4.14
CA THR A 237 5.85 2.84 5.47
C THR A 237 6.74 3.68 6.38
N ALA A 238 8.06 3.46 6.39
CA ALA A 238 9.01 4.27 7.15
C ALA A 238 9.08 5.72 6.66
N THR A 239 9.00 5.95 5.34
CA THR A 239 8.90 7.29 4.76
C THR A 239 7.62 8.01 5.19
N ALA A 240 6.47 7.34 5.15
CA ALA A 240 5.21 7.91 5.61
C ALA A 240 5.25 8.23 7.12
N GLU A 241 5.87 7.36 7.90
CA GLU A 241 6.12 7.54 9.32
C GLU A 241 6.99 8.75 9.64
N TYR A 242 8.06 8.98 8.88
CA TYR A 242 8.88 10.20 9.03
C TYR A 242 8.02 11.45 8.87
N PHE A 243 7.29 11.59 7.76
CA PHE A 243 6.47 12.79 7.53
C PHE A 243 5.37 12.96 8.59
N ARG A 244 4.73 11.87 9.02
CA ARG A 244 3.77 11.90 10.14
C ARG A 244 4.41 12.39 11.43
N ASP A 245 5.61 11.90 11.74
CA ASP A 245 6.34 12.25 12.96
C ASP A 245 6.82 13.73 12.90
N GLN A 246 6.97 14.31 11.70
CA GLN A 246 7.15 15.75 11.46
C GLN A 246 5.84 16.56 11.51
N GLY A 247 4.70 15.92 11.78
CA GLY A 247 3.40 16.55 11.94
C GLY A 247 2.52 16.60 10.69
N ALA A 248 2.91 15.93 9.61
CA ALA A 248 2.16 15.91 8.37
C ALA A 248 0.98 14.91 8.40
N ASP A 249 -0.06 15.23 7.63
CA ASP A 249 -1.06 14.26 7.20
C ASP A 249 -0.59 13.58 5.92
N VAL A 250 -0.40 12.27 5.97
CA VAL A 250 0.18 11.48 4.88
C VAL A 250 -0.85 10.53 4.27
N LEU A 251 -0.92 10.49 2.95
CA LEU A 251 -1.61 9.43 2.21
C LEU A 251 -0.59 8.36 1.78
N LEU A 252 -0.65 7.17 2.39
CA LEU A 252 0.17 6.03 2.01
C LEU A 252 -0.60 5.12 1.04
N LEU A 253 -0.14 5.04 -0.21
CA LEU A 253 -0.68 4.12 -1.22
C LEU A 253 0.25 2.91 -1.35
N MET A 254 -0.26 1.70 -1.11
CA MET A 254 0.50 0.46 -1.23
C MET A 254 -0.06 -0.40 -2.35
N ASP A 255 0.65 -0.46 -3.47
CA ASP A 255 0.25 -1.21 -4.66
C ASP A 255 1.26 -2.31 -5.01
N SER A 256 1.09 -3.57 -4.60
CA SER A 256 -0.05 -4.11 -3.84
C SER A 256 0.38 -4.96 -2.65
N VAL A 257 -0.52 -5.06 -1.67
CA VAL A 257 -0.34 -5.97 -0.52
C VAL A 257 -0.30 -7.43 -0.99
N THR A 258 -1.05 -7.79 -2.03
CA THR A 258 -0.96 -9.12 -2.64
C THR A 258 0.46 -9.43 -3.12
N ARG A 259 1.13 -8.49 -3.80
CA ARG A 259 2.51 -8.67 -4.27
C ARG A 259 3.52 -8.77 -3.13
N VAL A 260 3.32 -8.02 -2.05
CA VAL A 260 4.11 -8.15 -0.81
C VAL A 260 3.91 -9.53 -0.19
N ALA A 261 2.67 -10.00 -0.06
CA ALA A 261 2.34 -11.31 0.50
C ALA A 261 2.93 -12.46 -0.35
N MET A 262 2.86 -12.37 -1.68
CA MET A 262 3.50 -13.32 -2.59
C MET A 262 5.03 -13.33 -2.43
N ALA A 263 5.65 -12.17 -2.26
CA ALA A 263 7.08 -12.07 -2.01
C ALA A 263 7.47 -12.70 -0.65
N GLN A 264 6.71 -12.39 0.41
CA GLN A 264 6.92 -12.99 1.73
C GLN A 264 6.73 -14.51 1.72
N ARG A 265 5.75 -15.02 0.96
CA ARG A 265 5.57 -16.47 0.74
C ARG A 265 6.81 -17.11 0.12
N GLN A 266 7.42 -16.47 -0.89
CA GLN A 266 8.64 -16.98 -1.52
C GLN A 266 9.81 -17.01 -0.53
N ILE A 267 9.94 -16.00 0.34
CA ILE A 267 10.94 -15.97 1.41
C ILE A 267 10.71 -17.11 2.40
N GLY A 268 9.48 -17.27 2.90
CA GLY A 268 9.11 -18.32 3.85
C GLY A 268 9.38 -19.72 3.31
N LEU A 269 9.00 -19.99 2.05
CA LEU A 269 9.29 -21.26 1.38
C LEU A 269 10.79 -21.52 1.24
N ALA A 270 11.58 -20.48 0.97
CA ALA A 270 13.03 -20.59 0.82
C ALA A 270 13.76 -20.98 2.12
N VAL A 271 13.17 -20.63 3.28
CA VAL A 271 13.67 -21.04 4.61
C VAL A 271 12.98 -22.31 5.15
N GLY A 272 12.10 -22.92 4.37
CA GLY A 272 11.46 -24.20 4.70
C GLY A 272 10.15 -24.08 5.50
N GLU A 273 9.52 -22.91 5.57
CA GLU A 273 8.18 -22.80 6.15
C GLU A 273 7.16 -23.64 5.35
N PRO A 274 6.29 -24.42 6.01
CA PRO A 274 5.28 -25.19 5.29
C PRO A 274 4.21 -24.28 4.69
N PRO A 275 3.74 -24.54 3.45
CA PRO A 275 2.58 -23.86 2.90
C PRO A 275 1.32 -24.39 3.59
N THR A 276 0.63 -23.52 4.34
CA THR A 276 -0.54 -23.90 5.15
C THR A 276 -1.82 -23.42 4.50
N THR A 277 -2.19 -22.16 4.72
CA THR A 277 -3.45 -21.58 4.24
C THR A 277 -3.37 -21.31 2.74
N LYS A 278 -4.02 -22.17 1.94
CA LYS A 278 -4.13 -22.03 0.47
C LYS A 278 -2.78 -21.77 -0.22
N GLY A 279 -1.72 -22.39 0.29
CA GLY A 279 -0.37 -22.27 -0.28
C GLY A 279 0.49 -21.13 0.26
N TYR A 280 -0.04 -20.23 1.10
CA TYR A 280 0.74 -19.20 1.80
C TYR A 280 1.41 -19.75 3.06
N THR A 281 2.55 -19.17 3.42
CA THR A 281 3.31 -19.52 4.63
C THR A 281 2.81 -18.72 5.85
N PRO A 282 2.97 -19.22 7.09
CA PRO A 282 2.52 -18.51 8.30
C PRO A 282 3.12 -17.11 8.47
N SER A 283 4.35 -16.88 8.01
CA SER A 283 5.01 -15.56 8.08
C SER A 283 4.27 -14.48 7.30
N VAL A 284 3.53 -14.83 6.25
CA VAL A 284 2.71 -13.88 5.48
C VAL A 284 1.63 -13.27 6.37
N PHE A 285 0.88 -14.09 7.09
CA PHE A 285 -0.20 -13.65 7.97
C PHE A 285 0.32 -12.95 9.24
N SER A 286 1.58 -13.18 9.60
CA SER A 286 2.25 -12.42 10.66
C SER A 286 2.72 -11.04 10.19
N LEU A 287 3.19 -10.94 8.93
CA LEU A 287 3.67 -9.70 8.33
C LEU A 287 2.54 -8.68 8.08
N LEU A 288 1.39 -9.14 7.57
CA LEU A 288 0.27 -8.27 7.22
C LEU A 288 -0.15 -7.33 8.37
N PRO A 289 -0.51 -7.80 9.58
CA PRO A 289 -0.89 -6.90 10.67
C PRO A 289 0.28 -6.01 11.11
N GLN A 290 1.51 -6.53 11.17
CA GLN A 290 2.69 -5.74 11.55
C GLN A 290 2.93 -4.56 10.60
N MET A 291 2.61 -4.72 9.32
CA MET A 291 2.75 -3.67 8.31
C MET A 291 1.56 -2.70 8.31
N LEU A 292 0.33 -3.23 8.26
CA LEU A 292 -0.89 -2.45 8.07
C LEU A 292 -1.27 -1.63 9.32
N GLU A 293 -0.93 -2.12 10.52
CA GLU A 293 -1.20 -1.41 11.78
C GLU A 293 -0.30 -0.19 12.02
N ARG A 294 0.76 0.00 11.22
CA ARG A 294 1.65 1.16 11.38
C ARG A 294 1.02 2.48 10.90
N ALA A 295 0.05 2.39 10.00
CA ALA A 295 -0.79 3.51 9.60
C ALA A 295 -1.83 3.83 10.69
N GLY A 296 -2.24 5.08 10.79
CA GLY A 296 -3.10 5.55 11.87
C GLY A 296 -2.95 7.03 12.18
N ARG A 297 -3.87 7.56 12.99
CA ARG A 297 -3.82 8.93 13.51
C ARG A 297 -3.10 8.98 14.86
N THR A 298 -2.14 9.88 14.99
CA THR A 298 -1.35 10.11 16.22
C THR A 298 -1.55 11.55 16.71
N PRO A 299 -0.96 11.96 17.86
CA PRO A 299 -0.99 13.35 18.29
C PRO A 299 -0.22 14.33 17.41
N HIS A 300 0.75 13.86 16.62
CA HIS A 300 1.62 14.70 15.80
C HIS A 300 1.09 14.86 14.38
N GLY A 301 0.74 13.75 13.73
CA GLY A 301 0.18 13.72 12.38
C GLY A 301 -0.60 12.43 12.12
N SER A 302 -0.96 12.17 10.87
CA SER A 302 -1.69 10.96 10.49
C SER A 302 -1.11 10.25 9.26
N ILE A 303 -1.31 8.94 9.19
CA ILE A 303 -1.11 8.16 7.96
C ILE A 303 -2.44 7.51 7.61
N THR A 304 -3.09 8.01 6.56
CA THR A 304 -4.22 7.34 5.92
C THR A 304 -3.67 6.33 4.91
N GLY A 305 -3.92 5.04 5.13
CA GLY A 305 -3.36 3.96 4.31
C GLY A 305 -4.38 3.41 3.32
N LEU A 306 -4.06 3.40 2.02
CA LEU A 306 -4.80 2.71 0.97
C LEU A 306 -4.00 1.51 0.46
N TYR A 307 -4.54 0.33 0.69
CA TYR A 307 -3.85 -0.94 0.45
C TYR A 307 -4.53 -1.71 -0.66
N THR A 308 -3.90 -1.82 -1.83
CA THR A 308 -4.54 -2.55 -2.92
C THR A 308 -4.38 -4.05 -2.74
N VAL A 309 -5.44 -4.78 -3.08
CA VAL A 309 -5.51 -6.23 -3.07
C VAL A 309 -6.00 -6.68 -4.43
N LEU A 310 -5.22 -7.52 -5.08
CA LEU A 310 -5.58 -8.12 -6.36
C LEU A 310 -6.54 -9.27 -6.09
N VAL A 311 -7.77 -9.16 -6.58
CA VAL A 311 -8.78 -10.22 -6.48
C VAL A 311 -8.92 -10.85 -7.86
N GLU A 312 -8.50 -12.11 -8.00
CA GLU A 312 -8.70 -12.86 -9.24
C GLU A 312 -10.16 -13.31 -9.35
N GLY A 313 -10.81 -12.97 -10.46
CA GLY A 313 -12.17 -13.44 -10.77
C GLY A 313 -13.25 -13.00 -9.77
N ASP A 314 -13.04 -11.92 -9.04
CA ASP A 314 -13.92 -11.45 -7.96
C ASP A 314 -14.15 -12.50 -6.85
N ASP A 315 -13.24 -13.48 -6.67
CA ASP A 315 -13.35 -14.53 -5.64
C ASP A 315 -13.19 -13.92 -4.22
N PRO A 316 -14.27 -13.83 -3.41
CA PRO A 316 -14.19 -13.31 -2.07
C PRO A 316 -13.39 -14.21 -1.12
N ALA A 317 -13.12 -15.47 -1.49
CA ALA A 317 -12.40 -16.45 -0.68
C ALA A 317 -10.87 -16.41 -0.87
N GLU A 318 -10.31 -15.44 -1.61
CA GLU A 318 -8.86 -15.26 -1.69
C GLU A 318 -8.28 -14.96 -0.29
N PRO A 319 -7.26 -15.70 0.19
CA PRO A 319 -6.83 -15.67 1.59
C PRO A 319 -6.21 -14.32 2.02
N ILE A 320 -5.55 -13.60 1.11
CA ILE A 320 -4.99 -12.28 1.41
C ILE A 320 -6.11 -11.25 1.52
N ALA A 321 -7.10 -11.32 0.63
CA ALA A 321 -8.29 -10.49 0.66
C ALA A 321 -9.05 -10.65 1.99
N ASP A 322 -9.27 -11.89 2.45
CA ASP A 322 -9.92 -12.15 3.73
C ASP A 322 -9.13 -11.60 4.92
N ALA A 323 -7.83 -11.91 5.01
CA ALA A 323 -6.96 -11.42 6.08
C ALA A 323 -6.90 -9.89 6.13
N VAL A 324 -6.77 -9.23 4.97
CA VAL A 324 -6.73 -7.78 4.87
C VAL A 324 -8.08 -7.17 5.26
N ARG A 325 -9.22 -7.73 4.86
CA ARG A 325 -10.56 -7.25 5.30
C ARG A 325 -10.73 -7.33 6.82
N GLY A 326 -10.14 -8.32 7.46
CA GLY A 326 -10.14 -8.47 8.92
C GLY A 326 -9.33 -7.39 9.65
N ILE A 327 -8.23 -6.93 9.05
CA ILE A 327 -7.31 -5.95 9.65
C ILE A 327 -7.75 -4.50 9.40
N LEU A 328 -8.31 -4.21 8.22
CA LEU A 328 -8.59 -2.84 7.78
C LEU A 328 -9.93 -2.27 8.27
N ASP A 329 -10.06 -0.94 8.21
CA ASP A 329 -11.22 -0.18 8.67
C ASP A 329 -12.32 -0.04 7.60
N GLY A 330 -12.15 -0.69 6.45
CA GLY A 330 -13.05 -0.58 5.31
C GLY A 330 -12.40 -1.05 4.02
N HIS A 331 -13.17 -1.03 2.94
CA HIS A 331 -12.70 -1.40 1.62
C HIS A 331 -13.52 -0.76 0.49
N ILE A 332 -12.85 -0.55 -0.64
CA ILE A 332 -13.41 -0.12 -1.92
C ILE A 332 -13.30 -1.31 -2.88
N VAL A 333 -14.42 -1.74 -3.45
CA VAL A 333 -14.47 -2.80 -4.46
C VAL A 333 -14.57 -2.16 -5.83
N MET A 334 -13.67 -2.54 -6.74
CA MET A 334 -13.74 -2.19 -8.15
C MET A 334 -14.09 -3.43 -8.97
N GLU A 335 -15.15 -3.36 -9.77
CA GLU A 335 -15.64 -4.52 -10.52
C GLU A 335 -15.46 -4.35 -12.02
N ARG A 336 -15.13 -5.46 -12.68
CA ARG A 336 -15.01 -5.51 -14.14
C ARG A 336 -16.33 -5.21 -14.84
N ALA A 337 -17.45 -5.73 -14.32
CA ALA A 337 -18.78 -5.50 -14.90
C ALA A 337 -19.18 -4.01 -14.94
N ILE A 338 -18.62 -3.18 -14.05
CA ILE A 338 -18.83 -1.73 -14.08
C ILE A 338 -17.96 -1.09 -15.17
N ALA A 339 -16.68 -1.46 -15.23
CA ALA A 339 -15.72 -0.97 -16.21
C ALA A 339 -16.14 -1.30 -17.66
N GLU A 340 -16.65 -2.51 -17.89
CA GLU A 340 -17.13 -2.97 -19.21
C GLU A 340 -18.35 -2.19 -19.72
N ARG A 341 -19.12 -1.58 -18.81
CA ARG A 341 -20.22 -0.66 -19.17
C ARG A 341 -19.74 0.78 -19.44
N GLY A 342 -18.44 1.03 -19.36
CA GLY A 342 -17.85 2.35 -19.60
C GLY A 342 -17.91 3.32 -18.42
N ARG A 343 -18.32 2.87 -17.23
CA ARG A 343 -18.36 3.74 -16.03
C ARG A 343 -17.02 3.71 -15.28
N TYR A 344 -16.42 4.87 -15.11
CA TYR A 344 -15.19 5.05 -14.32
C TYR A 344 -15.33 6.20 -13.30
N PRO A 345 -14.70 6.09 -12.12
CA PRO A 345 -14.02 4.90 -11.59
C PRO A 345 -14.97 3.71 -11.39
N ALA A 346 -14.48 2.49 -11.62
CA ALA A 346 -15.30 1.28 -11.62
C ALA A 346 -15.71 0.78 -10.22
N ILE A 347 -15.98 1.71 -9.29
CA ILE A 347 -16.25 1.44 -7.88
C ILE A 347 -17.69 0.94 -7.70
N ASN A 348 -17.86 -0.21 -7.07
CA ASN A 348 -19.17 -0.66 -6.60
C ASN A 348 -19.42 -0.11 -5.18
N VAL A 349 -20.19 0.98 -5.06
CA VAL A 349 -20.48 1.60 -3.77
C VAL A 349 -21.30 0.71 -2.84
N LEU A 350 -22.13 -0.21 -3.38
CA LEU A 350 -22.94 -1.13 -2.57
C LEU A 350 -22.10 -2.22 -1.92
N LYS A 351 -21.09 -2.74 -2.64
CA LYS A 351 -20.13 -3.72 -2.11
C LYS A 351 -18.93 -3.10 -1.39
N SER A 352 -18.82 -1.78 -1.38
CA SER A 352 -17.78 -1.04 -0.66
C SER A 352 -18.29 -0.53 0.69
N ILE A 353 -17.38 -0.35 1.64
CA ILE A 353 -17.69 0.14 2.98
C ILE A 353 -16.52 0.95 3.55
N SER A 354 -16.83 2.08 4.19
CA SER A 354 -15.93 2.76 5.13
C SER A 354 -16.59 2.70 6.51
N ARG A 355 -16.01 1.94 7.45
CA ARG A 355 -16.65 1.70 8.77
C ARG A 355 -16.73 2.95 9.62
N LEU A 356 -15.84 3.92 9.37
CA LEU A 356 -15.72 5.17 10.12
C LEU A 356 -16.37 6.36 9.41
N MET A 357 -16.92 6.16 8.21
CA MET A 357 -17.63 7.20 7.45
C MET A 357 -18.70 7.90 8.29
N PRO A 358 -19.58 7.21 9.06
CA PRO A 358 -20.62 7.91 9.81
C PRO A 358 -20.09 8.90 10.84
N MET A 359 -18.87 8.68 11.35
CA MET A 359 -18.21 9.57 12.32
C MET A 359 -17.59 10.81 11.66
N CYS A 360 -17.44 10.80 10.34
CA CYS A 360 -16.86 11.90 9.57
C CYS A 360 -17.92 12.81 8.94
N HIS A 361 -19.20 12.49 9.13
CA HIS A 361 -20.37 13.12 8.50
C HIS A 361 -21.26 13.79 9.54
N THR A 362 -22.00 14.81 9.10
CA THR A 362 -23.19 15.31 9.79
C THR A 362 -24.35 14.30 9.73
N ALA A 363 -25.41 14.54 10.50
CA ALA A 363 -26.60 13.67 10.47
C ALA A 363 -27.31 13.75 9.10
N GLU A 364 -27.34 14.93 8.50
CA GLU A 364 -27.95 15.21 7.20
C GLU A 364 -27.19 14.51 6.07
N GLU A 365 -25.85 14.56 6.08
CA GLU A 365 -24.99 13.87 5.12
C GLU A 365 -25.16 12.35 5.22
N ASN A 366 -25.18 11.80 6.44
CA ASN A 366 -25.44 10.38 6.67
C ASN A 366 -26.81 9.95 6.12
N ALA A 367 -27.86 10.74 6.37
CA ALA A 367 -29.20 10.46 5.87
C ALA A 367 -29.25 10.51 4.33
N LEU A 368 -28.53 11.46 3.72
CA LEU A 368 -28.45 11.60 2.27
C LEU A 368 -27.77 10.38 1.62
N VAL A 369 -26.65 9.92 2.19
CA VAL A 369 -25.96 8.72 1.71
C VAL A 369 -26.84 7.47 1.89
N GLY A 370 -27.57 7.38 3.01
CA GLY A 370 -28.53 6.31 3.25
C GLY A 370 -29.57 6.20 2.12
N LYS A 371 -30.23 7.31 1.79
CA LYS A 371 -31.21 7.38 0.68
C LYS A 371 -30.61 6.99 -0.67
N ALA A 372 -29.41 7.47 -0.98
CA ALA A 372 -28.73 7.11 -2.22
C ALA A 372 -28.42 5.61 -2.32
N ARG A 373 -27.96 5.01 -1.21
CA ARG A 373 -27.68 3.57 -1.16
C ARG A 373 -28.96 2.74 -1.27
N GLU A 374 -30.05 3.16 -0.64
CA GLU A 374 -31.36 2.51 -0.74
C GLU A 374 -31.85 2.50 -2.19
N ALA A 375 -31.85 3.66 -2.86
CA ALA A 375 -32.26 3.76 -4.26
C ALA A 375 -31.38 2.90 -5.19
N LEU A 376 -30.05 2.91 -4.98
CA LEU A 376 -29.15 2.07 -5.77
C LEU A 376 -29.37 0.57 -5.53
N SER A 377 -29.64 0.16 -4.28
CA SER A 377 -29.92 -1.24 -3.92
C SER A 377 -31.21 -1.72 -4.57
N LEU A 378 -32.28 -0.94 -4.43
CA LEU A 378 -33.59 -1.30 -4.96
C LEU A 378 -33.58 -1.36 -6.49
N TYR A 379 -32.90 -0.42 -7.14
CA TYR A 379 -32.68 -0.51 -8.58
C TYR A 379 -31.90 -1.77 -8.97
N HIS A 380 -30.85 -2.12 -8.22
CA HIS A 380 -30.03 -3.29 -8.52
C HIS A 380 -30.83 -4.60 -8.41
N GLU A 381 -31.68 -4.73 -7.39
CA GLU A 381 -32.59 -5.86 -7.21
C GLU A 381 -33.60 -6.00 -8.36
N MET A 382 -33.99 -4.87 -8.97
CA MET A 382 -34.97 -4.81 -10.07
C MET A 382 -34.37 -4.75 -11.47
N GLU A 383 -33.05 -4.67 -11.58
CA GLU A 383 -32.35 -4.38 -12.85
C GLU A 383 -32.71 -5.37 -13.96
N GLU A 384 -32.81 -6.67 -13.64
CA GLU A 384 -33.18 -7.69 -14.61
C GLU A 384 -34.63 -7.55 -15.10
N LEU A 385 -35.58 -7.35 -14.17
CA LEU A 385 -36.99 -7.17 -14.49
C LEU A 385 -37.24 -5.92 -15.35
N ILE A 386 -36.50 -4.84 -15.07
CA ILE A 386 -36.54 -3.61 -15.86
C ILE A 386 -36.00 -3.88 -17.27
N ARG A 387 -34.87 -4.57 -17.40
CA ARG A 387 -34.23 -4.87 -18.70
C ARG A 387 -35.11 -5.74 -19.61
N ILE A 388 -35.86 -6.70 -19.05
CA ILE A 388 -36.78 -7.54 -19.83
C ILE A 388 -38.16 -6.90 -20.07
N GLY A 389 -38.38 -5.67 -19.59
CA GLY A 389 -39.65 -4.95 -19.74
C GLY A 389 -40.79 -5.46 -18.86
N ALA A 390 -40.49 -6.23 -17.81
CA ALA A 390 -41.48 -6.76 -16.86
C ALA A 390 -41.86 -5.76 -15.76
N TYR A 391 -41.05 -4.72 -15.55
CA TYR A 391 -41.34 -3.61 -14.65
C TYR A 391 -42.52 -2.75 -15.17
N LYS A 392 -43.45 -2.40 -14.26
CA LYS A 392 -44.59 -1.53 -14.54
C LYS A 392 -44.58 -0.32 -13.59
N PRO A 393 -44.50 0.92 -14.11
CA PRO A 393 -44.62 2.12 -13.29
C PRO A 393 -45.91 2.13 -12.46
N GLY A 394 -45.83 2.61 -11.23
CA GLY A 394 -46.95 2.73 -10.29
C GLY A 394 -47.21 1.47 -9.46
N ALA A 395 -46.48 0.37 -9.68
CA ALA A 395 -46.63 -0.85 -8.90
C ALA A 395 -46.00 -0.75 -7.50
N ASP A 396 -44.87 -0.05 -7.40
CA ASP A 396 -44.15 0.19 -6.15
C ASP A 396 -43.48 1.57 -6.21
N ALA A 397 -43.90 2.45 -5.31
CA ALA A 397 -43.43 3.84 -5.29
C ALA A 397 -41.93 3.97 -4.98
N GLN A 398 -41.35 3.04 -4.21
CA GLN A 398 -39.92 3.06 -3.91
C GLN A 398 -39.12 2.63 -5.14
N VAL A 399 -39.59 1.59 -5.86
CA VAL A 399 -38.94 1.12 -7.09
C VAL A 399 -39.02 2.20 -8.17
N ASP A 400 -40.19 2.83 -8.32
CA ASP A 400 -40.39 3.92 -9.28
C ASP A 400 -39.41 5.07 -9.03
N GLU A 401 -39.25 5.46 -7.76
CA GLU A 401 -38.28 6.48 -7.36
C GLU A 401 -36.84 6.05 -7.66
N ALA A 402 -36.47 4.80 -7.33
CA ALA A 402 -35.15 4.26 -7.64
C ALA A 402 -34.84 4.26 -9.14
N VAL A 403 -35.82 3.92 -9.98
CA VAL A 403 -35.72 3.98 -11.45
C VAL A 403 -35.57 5.43 -11.93
N ARG A 404 -36.32 6.37 -11.33
CA ARG A 404 -36.28 7.80 -11.67
C ARG A 404 -34.92 8.42 -11.40
N VAL A 405 -34.34 8.22 -10.21
CA VAL A 405 -33.07 8.84 -9.81
C VAL A 405 -31.84 8.13 -10.37
N ARG A 406 -31.99 6.90 -10.85
CA ARG A 406 -30.88 6.06 -11.33
C ARG A 406 -29.95 6.77 -12.34
N PRO A 407 -30.44 7.43 -13.41
CA PRO A 407 -29.54 8.06 -14.38
C PRO A 407 -28.67 9.15 -13.76
N ALA A 408 -29.24 9.97 -12.87
CA ALA A 408 -28.52 11.03 -12.18
C ALA A 408 -27.50 10.46 -11.18
N LEU A 409 -27.85 9.39 -10.46
CA LEU A 409 -26.90 8.70 -9.57
C LEU A 409 -25.76 8.03 -10.35
N GLU A 410 -26.00 7.46 -11.53
CA GLU A 410 -24.94 6.90 -12.37
C GLU A 410 -24.00 7.98 -12.92
N ALA A 411 -24.53 9.14 -13.32
CA ALA A 411 -23.72 10.31 -13.66
C ALA A 411 -22.91 10.79 -12.45
N PHE A 412 -23.53 10.83 -11.27
CA PHE A 412 -22.84 11.16 -10.02
C PHE A 412 -21.68 10.20 -9.73
N LEU A 413 -21.82 8.90 -9.98
CA LEU A 413 -20.74 7.93 -9.76
C LEU A 413 -19.61 7.99 -10.80
N THR A 414 -19.82 8.68 -11.92
CA THR A 414 -18.87 8.76 -13.06
C THR A 414 -17.98 9.99 -12.99
N GLN A 415 -16.66 9.84 -12.93
CA GLN A 415 -15.74 10.97 -12.85
C GLN A 415 -14.56 10.79 -13.80
N SER A 416 -14.21 11.84 -14.56
CA SER A 416 -13.01 11.84 -15.39
C SER A 416 -11.75 11.81 -14.53
N ARG A 417 -10.66 11.28 -15.09
CA ARG A 417 -9.35 11.30 -14.41
C ARG A 417 -8.92 12.72 -14.06
N ASP A 418 -9.26 13.71 -14.89
CA ASP A 418 -8.80 15.10 -14.73
C ASP A 418 -9.72 15.94 -13.83
N ASP A 419 -10.86 15.38 -13.42
CA ASP A 419 -11.80 16.05 -12.54
C ASP A 419 -11.44 15.84 -11.08
N ARG A 420 -11.59 16.90 -10.27
CA ARG A 420 -11.47 16.85 -8.82
C ARG A 420 -12.77 17.30 -8.19
N THR A 421 -13.33 16.49 -7.28
CA THR A 421 -14.53 16.87 -6.51
C THR A 421 -14.21 16.93 -5.00
N PRO A 422 -14.19 18.11 -4.38
CA PRO A 422 -14.15 18.27 -2.93
C PRO A 422 -15.34 17.62 -2.22
N ILE A 423 -15.22 17.33 -0.92
CA ILE A 423 -16.27 16.64 -0.14
C ILE A 423 -17.59 17.40 -0.17
N LYS A 424 -17.57 18.71 0.12
CA LYS A 424 -18.77 19.55 0.18
C LYS A 424 -19.54 19.54 -1.14
N ASP A 425 -18.83 19.68 -2.26
CA ASP A 425 -19.42 19.67 -3.60
C ASP A 425 -19.99 18.29 -3.92
N GLY A 426 -19.33 17.21 -3.46
CA GLY A 426 -19.84 15.85 -3.59
C GLY A 426 -21.21 15.65 -2.92
N PHE A 427 -21.43 16.18 -1.71
CA PHE A 427 -22.75 16.09 -1.07
C PHE A 427 -23.81 16.93 -1.76
N ALA A 428 -23.47 18.13 -2.23
CA ALA A 428 -24.39 18.97 -3.00
C ALA A 428 -24.85 18.26 -4.28
N MET A 429 -23.92 17.68 -5.03
CA MET A 429 -24.22 16.92 -6.24
C MET A 429 -25.03 15.64 -5.95
N LEU A 430 -24.77 14.97 -4.82
CA LEU A 430 -25.55 13.80 -4.41
C LEU A 430 -26.99 14.16 -4.07
N ALA A 431 -27.20 15.32 -3.43
CA ALA A 431 -28.53 15.83 -3.14
C ALA A 431 -29.30 16.20 -4.41
N GLU A 432 -28.64 16.85 -5.38
CA GLU A 432 -29.23 17.14 -6.68
C GLU A 432 -29.60 15.87 -7.45
N ALA A 433 -28.75 14.83 -7.41
CA ALA A 433 -29.02 13.56 -8.08
C ALA A 433 -30.20 12.77 -7.51
N LEU A 434 -30.66 13.11 -6.30
CA LEU A 434 -31.81 12.49 -5.64
C LEU A 434 -33.11 13.31 -5.79
N GLN A 435 -33.04 14.52 -6.35
CA GLN A 435 -34.22 15.32 -6.68
C GLN A 435 -34.82 14.87 -8.02
#